data_AF-A0A7C4C183-F1
#
_entry.id   AF-A0A7C4C183-F1
#
_cell.length_a   1.000
_cell.length_b   1.000
_cell.length_c   1.000
_cell.angle_alpha   90.00
_cell.angle_beta   90.00
_cell.angle_gamma   90.00
#
_symmetry.space_group_name_H-M   'P 1'
#
loop_
_entity.id
_entity.type
_entity.pdbx_description
1 polymer ?
#
loop_
_entity_poly.entity_id
_entity_poly.type
_entity_poly.pdbx_seq_one_letter_code
_entity_poly.pdbx_strand_id
1 'polypeptide(L)'
;MTYLLLQSGNDTVNLTADGVYLMDYVPRYDSNAESLTESIDVRITGTSSSAIADKIRSIERFFELTKNYYDNRQGVPCYLLYQADSILPVVRSRLLNGRVIASDKLSHYKLLNKSVDVGLVIERLPFWESFSETELPLTNGNGTNVTGGINVFNCNDGSGSAPNQRHNYVQINASHVGGNLPAPVRVWLQNLYDSASRINNLYLSQNVFSNPSSFSHVIEGESAAWGGSNVASSGASGGYYRNITWSGNNQTIIARYSLPSSVISNGGGRYFKIYAALMNSVSSTYIQARITFPSGYPITIIQEDQEILIPTGERFIEIGTLQIPPWLIDQSDLYPLDLSLYGRKSGGGALAIDFLYLMPAESFVLWKPRGYGLAHTTQLTVDYIENQSYVEGYSPGGKSSIYMLFGKPITLIPNRTQRLYFQQSGDTGDLDINRKILVRVFYRARYGTL
;
A
#
# COMPACT_ATOMS: atom_id res chain seq x y z
N MET A 1 29.52 -11.11 -19.07
CA MET A 1 30.27 -9.82 -18.96
C MET A 1 29.45 -8.89 -18.08
N THR A 2 30.06 -8.26 -17.09
CA THR A 2 29.36 -7.32 -16.20
C THR A 2 28.96 -6.07 -16.96
N TYR A 3 27.73 -5.62 -16.74
CA TYR A 3 27.16 -4.42 -17.33
C TYR A 3 26.90 -3.39 -16.23
N LEU A 4 27.38 -2.17 -16.43
CA LEU A 4 27.24 -1.06 -15.50
C LEU A 4 26.93 0.22 -16.27
N LEU A 5 25.85 0.92 -15.91
CA LEU A 5 25.36 2.06 -16.67
C LEU A 5 24.71 3.12 -15.76
N LEU A 6 24.95 4.39 -16.04
CA LEU A 6 24.21 5.51 -15.44
C LEU A 6 23.02 5.86 -16.34
N GLN A 7 21.83 6.03 -15.76
CA GLN A 7 20.60 6.35 -16.49
C GLN A 7 19.82 7.50 -15.85
N SER A 8 19.33 8.42 -16.67
CA SER A 8 18.46 9.54 -16.28
C SER A 8 17.44 9.76 -17.37
N GLY A 9 16.21 9.27 -17.16
CA GLY A 9 15.20 9.22 -18.23
C GLY A 9 15.69 8.39 -19.42
N ASN A 10 15.78 9.01 -20.59
CA ASN A 10 16.28 8.36 -21.82
C ASN A 10 17.80 8.51 -22.00
N ASP A 11 18.44 9.40 -21.23
CA ASP A 11 19.88 9.61 -21.32
C ASP A 11 20.62 8.48 -20.58
N THR A 12 21.73 8.03 -21.16
CA THR A 12 22.56 6.96 -20.57
C THR A 12 24.06 7.22 -20.75
N VAL A 13 24.86 6.69 -19.81
CA VAL A 13 26.32 6.60 -19.93
C VAL A 13 26.76 5.19 -19.52
N ASN A 14 27.30 4.44 -20.47
CA ASN A 14 27.82 3.08 -20.23
C ASN A 14 29.22 3.15 -19.60
N LEU A 15 29.41 2.44 -18.49
CA LEU A 15 30.68 2.36 -17.74
C LEU A 15 31.48 1.08 -18.04
N THR A 16 31.01 0.28 -19.00
CA THR A 16 31.60 -1.00 -19.42
C THR A 16 31.75 -1.12 -20.94
N ALA A 17 31.37 -0.08 -21.69
CA ALA A 17 31.45 -0.03 -23.16
C ALA A 17 31.75 1.41 -23.63
N ASP A 18 31.69 1.65 -24.94
CA ASP A 18 31.86 2.96 -25.57
C ASP A 18 33.16 3.69 -25.17
N GLY A 19 34.26 2.94 -25.13
CA GLY A 19 35.58 3.41 -24.74
C GLY A 19 35.81 3.44 -23.23
N VAL A 20 34.86 2.93 -22.41
CA VAL A 20 35.01 2.78 -20.96
C VAL A 20 35.19 1.31 -20.60
N TYR A 21 36.20 1.02 -19.79
CA TYR A 21 36.47 -0.31 -19.26
C TYR A 21 36.34 -0.28 -17.74
N LEU A 22 35.48 -1.14 -17.20
CA LEU A 22 35.33 -1.30 -15.76
C LEU A 22 36.57 -2.02 -15.20
N MET A 23 37.26 -1.38 -14.27
CA MET A 23 38.47 -1.90 -13.63
C MET A 23 38.12 -2.60 -12.32
N ASP A 24 37.31 -1.97 -11.49
CA ASP A 24 36.79 -2.55 -10.25
C ASP A 24 35.44 -1.95 -9.86
N TYR A 25 34.52 -2.81 -9.42
CA TYR A 25 33.30 -2.44 -8.74
C TYR A 25 32.65 -3.67 -8.12
N VAL A 26 32.45 -3.60 -6.80
CA VAL A 26 31.74 -4.63 -6.03
C VAL A 26 30.59 -3.95 -5.28
N PRO A 27 29.32 -4.22 -5.66
CA PRO A 27 28.16 -3.74 -4.94
C PRO A 27 28.20 -4.15 -3.47
N ARG A 28 27.98 -3.18 -2.59
CA ARG A 28 27.83 -3.39 -1.14
C ARG A 28 26.38 -3.48 -0.75
N TYR A 29 26.14 -4.07 0.41
CA TYR A 29 24.85 -4.06 1.07
C TYR A 29 25.05 -3.88 2.57
N ASP A 30 24.25 -3.01 3.16
CA ASP A 30 24.12 -2.85 4.60
C ASP A 30 22.64 -2.68 4.90
N SER A 31 22.06 -3.60 5.69
CA SER A 31 20.63 -3.60 6.01
C SER A 31 20.21 -2.43 6.90
N ASN A 32 21.16 -1.74 7.55
CA ASN A 32 20.88 -0.66 8.48
C ASN A 32 21.24 0.73 7.90
N ALA A 33 21.85 0.78 6.72
CA ALA A 33 22.24 2.03 6.10
C ALA A 33 21.03 2.70 5.42
N GLU A 34 20.93 4.03 5.49
CA GLU A 34 19.96 4.80 4.70
C GLU A 34 20.46 5.08 3.27
N SER A 35 21.77 5.10 3.09
CA SER A 35 22.46 5.22 1.80
C SER A 35 23.80 4.48 1.82
N LEU A 36 24.32 4.13 0.65
CA LEU A 36 25.61 3.48 0.48
C LEU A 36 26.53 4.36 -0.36
N THR A 37 27.71 4.66 0.18
CA THR A 37 28.81 5.28 -0.57
C THR A 37 29.75 4.21 -1.10
N GLU A 38 29.97 4.22 -2.41
CA GLU A 38 30.76 3.20 -3.12
C GLU A 38 31.74 3.85 -4.10
N SER A 39 32.79 3.11 -4.45
CA SER A 39 33.76 3.50 -5.48
C SER A 39 33.60 2.61 -6.70
N ILE A 40 33.67 3.20 -7.89
CA ILE A 40 33.73 2.51 -9.18
C ILE A 40 35.00 3.00 -9.87
N ASP A 41 35.91 2.11 -10.20
CA ASP A 41 37.13 2.45 -10.93
C ASP A 41 36.97 2.08 -12.40
N VAL A 42 37.18 3.05 -13.29
CA VAL A 42 37.06 2.87 -14.74
C VAL A 42 38.29 3.39 -15.46
N ARG A 43 38.62 2.75 -16.58
CA ARG A 43 39.57 3.27 -17.56
C ARG A 43 38.81 3.82 -18.76
N ILE A 44 39.02 5.09 -19.06
CA ILE A 44 38.41 5.76 -20.21
C ILE A 44 39.46 5.91 -21.30
N THR A 45 39.15 5.39 -22.49
CA THR A 45 39.97 5.46 -23.70
C THR A 45 39.23 6.25 -24.78
N GLY A 46 39.98 6.85 -25.71
CA GLY A 46 39.38 7.57 -26.82
C GLY A 46 40.30 7.70 -28.02
N THR A 47 39.74 8.07 -29.17
CA THR A 47 40.53 8.34 -30.40
C THR A 47 41.28 9.67 -30.32
N SER A 48 40.83 10.59 -29.45
CA SER A 48 41.43 11.89 -29.18
C SER A 48 41.29 12.26 -27.70
N SER A 49 42.11 13.21 -27.23
CA SER A 49 42.01 13.78 -25.88
C SER A 49 40.66 14.47 -25.64
N SER A 50 40.02 15.00 -26.69
CA SER A 50 38.67 15.59 -26.60
C SER A 50 37.65 14.52 -26.26
N ALA A 51 37.66 13.37 -26.95
CA ALA A 51 36.70 12.29 -26.72
C ALA A 51 36.72 11.78 -25.27
N ILE A 52 37.91 11.70 -24.67
CA ILE A 52 38.08 11.35 -23.25
C ILE A 52 37.48 12.42 -22.34
N ALA A 53 37.78 13.70 -22.62
CA ALA A 53 37.23 14.82 -21.85
C ALA A 53 35.71 14.93 -21.98
N ASP A 54 35.15 14.68 -23.17
CA ASP A 54 33.71 14.64 -23.42
C ASP A 54 33.05 13.54 -22.59
N LYS A 55 33.65 12.34 -22.53
CA LYS A 55 33.12 11.23 -21.72
C LYS A 55 33.14 11.54 -20.22
N ILE A 56 34.23 12.12 -19.72
CA ILE A 56 34.31 12.56 -18.31
C ILE A 56 33.22 13.60 -18.03
N ARG A 57 33.08 14.62 -18.89
CA ARG A 57 32.03 15.64 -18.77
C ARG A 57 30.62 15.05 -18.81
N SER A 58 30.39 14.00 -19.60
CA SER A 58 29.11 13.29 -19.59
C SER A 58 28.82 12.63 -18.24
N ILE A 59 29.81 11.99 -17.60
CA ILE A 59 29.66 11.40 -16.26
C ILE A 59 29.43 12.49 -15.21
N GLU A 60 30.22 13.57 -15.24
CA GLU A 60 30.07 14.72 -14.32
C GLU A 60 28.68 15.35 -14.44
N ARG A 61 28.17 15.51 -15.67
CA ARG A 61 26.81 16.02 -15.92
C ARG A 61 25.75 15.12 -15.29
N PHE A 62 25.93 13.80 -15.29
CA PHE A 62 24.99 12.89 -14.61
C PHE A 62 24.95 13.09 -13.11
N PHE A 63 26.10 13.30 -12.48
CA PHE A 63 26.15 13.61 -11.05
C PHE A 63 25.56 14.99 -10.74
N GLU A 64 25.75 15.96 -11.63
CA GLU A 64 25.12 17.27 -11.50
C GLU A 64 23.58 17.19 -11.66
N LEU A 65 23.07 16.38 -12.58
CA LEU A 65 21.63 16.10 -12.70
C LEU A 65 21.08 15.45 -11.42
N THR A 66 21.84 14.52 -10.83
CA THR A 66 21.46 13.88 -9.56
C THR A 66 21.31 14.93 -8.46
N LYS A 67 22.29 15.82 -8.30
CA LYS A 67 22.23 16.91 -7.30
C LYS A 67 21.04 17.85 -7.54
N ASN A 68 20.85 18.30 -8.79
CA ASN A 68 19.73 19.17 -9.14
C ASN A 68 18.35 18.54 -8.85
N TYR A 69 18.22 17.21 -8.98
CA TYR A 69 17.01 16.52 -8.61
C TYR A 69 16.74 16.56 -7.08
N TYR A 70 17.75 16.41 -6.23
CA TYR A 70 17.55 16.43 -4.78
C TYR A 70 17.48 17.83 -4.19
N ASP A 71 18.35 18.74 -4.64
CA ASP A 71 18.44 20.11 -4.12
C ASP A 71 17.30 20.98 -4.65
N ASN A 72 16.96 20.83 -5.93
CA ASN A 72 16.04 21.73 -6.63
C ASN A 72 14.75 21.06 -7.14
N ARG A 73 14.60 19.74 -6.99
CA ARG A 73 13.49 18.96 -7.58
C ARG A 73 13.35 19.14 -9.09
N GLN A 74 14.48 19.36 -9.78
CA GLN A 74 14.50 19.54 -11.23
C GLN A 74 14.93 18.25 -11.96
N GLY A 75 14.27 17.97 -13.08
CA GLY A 75 14.57 16.81 -13.90
C GLY A 75 14.00 15.50 -13.35
N VAL A 76 14.64 14.39 -13.70
CA VAL A 76 14.24 13.03 -13.31
C VAL A 76 15.34 12.37 -12.46
N PRO A 77 15.00 11.38 -11.61
CA PRO A 77 16.00 10.70 -10.80
C PRO A 77 17.02 9.97 -11.68
N CYS A 78 18.28 10.00 -11.24
CA CYS A 78 19.36 9.22 -11.84
C CYS A 78 19.47 7.84 -11.16
N TYR A 79 19.84 6.83 -11.93
CA TYR A 79 19.98 5.45 -11.49
C TYR A 79 21.33 4.87 -11.93
N LEU A 80 21.89 4.01 -11.09
CA LEU A 80 22.92 3.07 -11.48
C LEU A 80 22.24 1.76 -11.86
N LEU A 81 22.44 1.31 -13.08
CA LEU A 81 22.02 0.01 -13.58
C LEU A 81 23.20 -0.95 -13.50
N TYR A 82 22.91 -2.16 -13.05
CA TYR A 82 23.90 -3.20 -12.87
C TYR A 82 23.35 -4.56 -13.30
N GLN A 83 24.22 -5.35 -13.92
CA GLN A 83 23.99 -6.75 -14.22
C GLN A 83 25.33 -7.47 -14.06
N ALA A 84 25.41 -8.35 -13.06
CA ALA A 84 26.65 -9.05 -12.71
C ALA A 84 27.17 -9.91 -13.88
N ASP A 85 26.26 -10.61 -14.56
CA ASP A 85 26.53 -11.37 -15.77
C ASP A 85 25.33 -11.37 -16.71
N SER A 86 25.57 -11.65 -18.00
CA SER A 86 24.58 -11.53 -19.08
C SER A 86 23.35 -12.44 -18.93
N ILE A 87 23.42 -13.46 -18.09
CA ILE A 87 22.29 -14.37 -17.81
C ILE A 87 21.40 -13.89 -16.67
N LEU A 88 21.87 -12.94 -15.85
CA LEU A 88 21.13 -12.40 -14.72
C LEU A 88 20.30 -11.18 -15.14
N PRO A 89 19.18 -10.88 -14.48
CA PRO A 89 18.39 -9.71 -14.81
C PRO A 89 19.16 -8.42 -14.47
N VAL A 90 18.90 -7.37 -15.26
CA VAL A 90 19.37 -6.02 -14.93
C VAL A 90 18.59 -5.51 -13.73
N VAL A 91 19.31 -4.98 -12.75
CA VAL A 91 18.77 -4.28 -11.60
C VAL A 91 19.19 -2.83 -11.64
N ARG A 92 18.50 -1.99 -10.87
CA ARG A 92 18.83 -0.57 -10.72
C ARG A 92 18.84 -0.16 -9.27
N SER A 93 19.62 0.86 -8.94
CA SER A 93 19.54 1.56 -7.67
C SER A 93 19.55 3.05 -7.92
N ARG A 94 18.71 3.80 -7.20
CA ARG A 94 18.65 5.25 -7.33
C ARG A 94 19.92 5.88 -6.76
N LEU A 95 20.52 6.78 -7.52
CA LEU A 95 21.64 7.60 -7.08
C LEU A 95 21.12 8.77 -6.23
N LEU A 96 21.85 9.09 -5.18
CA LEU A 96 21.62 10.23 -4.29
C LEU A 96 22.64 11.34 -4.55
N ASN A 97 23.87 10.94 -4.85
CA ASN A 97 24.97 11.85 -5.14
C ASN A 97 26.07 11.13 -5.94
N GLY A 98 27.02 11.89 -6.47
CA GLY A 98 28.23 11.33 -7.03
C GLY A 98 29.27 12.39 -7.36
N ARG A 99 30.50 11.94 -7.58
CA ARG A 99 31.59 12.78 -8.07
C ARG A 99 32.63 11.95 -8.80
N VAL A 100 33.31 12.61 -9.72
CA VAL A 100 34.50 12.08 -10.37
C VAL A 100 35.74 12.45 -9.54
N ILE A 101 36.59 11.46 -9.27
CA ILE A 101 37.92 11.64 -8.73
C ILE A 101 38.91 11.42 -9.88
N ALA A 102 39.45 12.52 -10.37
CA ALA A 102 40.41 12.53 -11.46
C ALA A 102 41.84 12.61 -10.87
N SER A 103 42.77 11.85 -11.42
CA SER A 103 44.19 11.93 -11.03
C SER A 103 44.77 13.31 -11.38
N ASP A 104 45.64 13.84 -10.52
CA ASP A 104 46.43 15.08 -10.74
C ASP A 104 47.23 15.07 -12.06
N LYS A 105 47.44 13.88 -12.64
CA LYS A 105 48.16 13.66 -13.91
C LYS A 105 47.23 13.65 -15.14
N LEU A 106 45.99 14.11 -15.03
CA LEU A 106 44.99 14.06 -16.10
C LEU A 106 45.48 14.65 -17.44
N SER A 107 46.25 15.74 -17.37
CA SER A 107 46.85 16.40 -18.54
C SER A 107 47.90 15.51 -19.23
N HIS A 108 48.73 14.80 -18.46
CA HIS A 108 49.76 13.90 -18.96
C HIS A 108 49.17 12.69 -19.70
N TYR A 109 48.15 12.06 -19.11
CA TYR A 109 47.47 10.89 -19.69
C TYR A 109 46.66 11.23 -20.95
N LYS A 110 46.03 12.42 -20.99
CA LYS A 110 45.34 12.94 -22.17
C LYS A 110 46.26 13.12 -23.38
N LEU A 111 47.53 13.47 -23.18
CA LEU A 111 48.45 13.84 -24.26
C LEU A 111 49.24 12.66 -24.86
N LEU A 112 49.56 11.63 -24.07
CA LEU A 112 50.48 10.56 -24.52
C LEU A 112 49.78 9.22 -24.83
N ASN A 113 48.83 8.78 -24.00
CA ASN A 113 48.29 7.41 -24.07
C ASN A 113 46.82 7.32 -24.49
N LYS A 114 46.15 8.46 -24.70
CA LYS A 114 44.71 8.53 -25.03
C LYS A 114 43.84 7.61 -24.14
N SER A 115 44.24 7.49 -22.88
CA SER A 115 43.65 6.61 -21.89
C SER A 115 43.89 7.21 -20.51
N VAL A 116 42.89 7.17 -19.63
CA VAL A 116 42.98 7.69 -18.26
C VAL A 116 42.18 6.81 -17.30
N ASP A 117 42.77 6.55 -16.13
CA ASP A 117 42.08 5.87 -15.03
C ASP A 117 41.37 6.91 -14.16
N VAL A 118 40.11 6.64 -13.85
CA VAL A 118 39.20 7.55 -13.16
C VAL A 118 38.46 6.78 -12.09
N GLY A 119 38.48 7.29 -10.85
CA GLY A 119 37.64 6.79 -9.77
C GLY A 119 36.33 7.58 -9.75
N LEU A 120 35.22 6.89 -9.56
CA LEU A 120 33.91 7.49 -9.34
C LEU A 120 33.49 7.17 -7.93
N VAL A 121 33.11 8.19 -7.16
CA VAL A 121 32.45 7.97 -5.86
C VAL A 121 30.99 8.26 -6.04
N ILE A 122 30.16 7.27 -5.74
CA ILE A 122 28.71 7.38 -5.83
C ILE A 122 28.08 7.20 -4.45
N GLU A 123 26.93 7.81 -4.27
CA GLU A 123 26.03 7.55 -3.16
C GLU A 123 24.71 7.05 -3.73
N ARG A 124 24.19 5.92 -3.26
CA ARG A 124 22.94 5.33 -3.74
C ARG A 124 22.05 4.83 -2.60
N LEU A 125 20.79 4.53 -2.92
CA LEU A 125 19.93 3.81 -2.00
C LEU A 125 20.52 2.42 -1.64
N PRO A 126 20.27 1.91 -0.42
CA PRO A 126 20.93 0.75 0.16
C PRO A 126 20.35 -0.58 -0.36
N PHE A 127 19.72 -0.57 -1.54
CA PHE A 127 19.08 -1.73 -2.15
C PHE A 127 19.12 -1.61 -3.67
N TRP A 128 19.02 -2.75 -4.32
CA TRP A 128 18.74 -2.87 -5.73
C TRP A 128 17.26 -3.13 -5.95
N GLU A 129 16.72 -2.74 -7.10
CA GLU A 129 15.37 -3.08 -7.51
C GLU A 129 15.32 -3.56 -8.96
N SER A 130 14.27 -4.31 -9.31
CA SER A 130 14.07 -4.77 -10.69
C SER A 130 14.04 -3.59 -11.68
N PHE A 131 14.71 -3.76 -12.83
CA PHE A 131 14.79 -2.70 -13.83
C PHE A 131 13.44 -2.33 -14.45
N SER A 132 12.54 -3.29 -14.62
CA SER A 132 11.15 -3.06 -15.01
C SER A 132 10.22 -3.06 -13.79
N GLU A 133 9.20 -2.22 -13.85
CA GLU A 133 8.06 -2.32 -12.96
C GLU A 133 7.15 -3.44 -13.47
N THR A 134 6.62 -4.25 -12.56
CA THR A 134 5.78 -5.41 -12.89
C THR A 134 4.40 -5.23 -12.29
N GLU A 135 3.35 -5.50 -13.08
CA GLU A 135 1.98 -5.61 -12.59
C GLU A 135 1.81 -6.92 -11.83
N LEU A 136 1.30 -6.85 -10.60
CA LEU A 136 1.06 -8.02 -9.79
C LEU A 136 -0.22 -8.73 -10.26
N PRO A 137 -0.18 -10.06 -10.45
CA PRO A 137 -1.38 -10.84 -10.63
C PRO A 137 -2.22 -10.82 -9.35
N LEU A 138 -3.46 -10.34 -9.47
CA LEU A 138 -4.41 -10.18 -8.37
C LEU A 138 -5.47 -11.28 -8.38
N THR A 139 -5.89 -11.72 -7.20
CA THR A 139 -6.91 -12.76 -7.03
C THR A 139 -8.02 -12.30 -6.09
N ASN A 140 -9.28 -12.46 -6.49
CA ASN A 140 -10.46 -12.45 -5.63
C ASN A 140 -11.57 -13.28 -6.29
N GLY A 141 -12.83 -13.19 -5.83
CA GLY A 141 -13.92 -13.93 -6.47
C GLY A 141 -14.20 -13.59 -7.95
N ASN A 142 -13.64 -12.49 -8.47
CA ASN A 142 -13.77 -12.09 -9.87
C ASN A 142 -12.69 -12.67 -10.79
N GLY A 143 -11.73 -13.44 -10.26
CA GLY A 143 -10.69 -14.09 -11.05
C GLY A 143 -9.45 -14.45 -10.25
N THR A 144 -8.64 -15.35 -10.80
CA THR A 144 -7.36 -15.80 -10.21
C THR A 144 -6.19 -15.31 -11.05
N ASN A 145 -5.20 -14.72 -10.39
CA ASN A 145 -3.94 -14.23 -10.99
C ASN A 145 -4.19 -13.30 -12.20
N VAL A 146 -5.15 -12.39 -12.06
CA VAL A 146 -5.54 -11.45 -13.10
C VAL A 146 -4.56 -10.29 -13.16
N THR A 147 -4.04 -10.02 -14.35
CA THR A 147 -3.35 -8.77 -14.72
C THR A 147 -4.26 -7.92 -15.61
N GLY A 148 -4.07 -6.61 -15.66
CA GLY A 148 -4.94 -5.68 -16.39
C GLY A 148 -6.08 -5.11 -15.55
N GLY A 149 -6.22 -5.60 -14.31
CA GLY A 149 -7.13 -5.08 -13.29
C GLY A 149 -8.23 -6.05 -12.89
N ILE A 150 -8.66 -5.96 -11.64
CA ILE A 150 -9.74 -6.79 -11.09
C ILE A 150 -10.78 -5.92 -10.36
N ASN A 151 -12.05 -6.30 -10.48
CA ASN A 151 -13.15 -5.57 -9.85
C ASN A 151 -13.15 -5.78 -8.33
N VAL A 152 -13.34 -4.69 -7.61
CA VAL A 152 -13.47 -4.64 -6.15
C VAL A 152 -14.72 -3.82 -5.81
N PHE A 153 -15.59 -4.39 -4.99
CA PHE A 153 -16.86 -3.80 -4.58
C PHE A 153 -16.75 -3.16 -3.21
N ASN A 154 -17.80 -2.45 -2.80
CA ASN A 154 -17.84 -1.74 -1.52
C ASN A 154 -18.45 -2.56 -0.36
N CYS A 155 -18.51 -3.87 -0.54
CA CYS A 155 -19.01 -4.88 0.40
C CYS A 155 -18.30 -6.23 0.17
N ASN A 156 -18.48 -7.18 1.08
CA ASN A 156 -17.85 -8.51 1.02
C ASN A 156 -18.84 -9.67 1.25
N ASP A 157 -20.06 -9.53 0.72
CA ASP A 157 -21.14 -10.52 0.88
C ASP A 157 -21.00 -11.73 -0.07
N GLY A 158 -20.06 -11.69 -1.02
CA GLY A 158 -19.83 -12.75 -1.99
C GLY A 158 -20.95 -12.93 -3.02
N SER A 159 -21.94 -12.04 -3.04
CA SER A 159 -23.09 -12.10 -3.94
C SER A 159 -22.70 -11.77 -5.38
N GLY A 160 -23.47 -12.31 -6.33
CA GLY A 160 -23.19 -12.22 -7.77
C GLY A 160 -22.25 -13.31 -8.28
N SER A 161 -21.77 -13.14 -9.50
CA SER A 161 -20.82 -14.05 -10.16
C SER A 161 -19.74 -13.23 -10.87
N ALA A 162 -18.56 -13.81 -11.06
CA ALA A 162 -17.47 -13.16 -11.80
C ALA A 162 -17.97 -12.67 -13.18
N PRO A 163 -17.61 -11.44 -13.62
CA PRO A 163 -16.66 -10.50 -13.01
C PRO A 163 -17.33 -9.47 -12.06
N ASN A 164 -18.55 -9.72 -11.57
CA ASN A 164 -19.32 -8.84 -10.69
C ASN A 164 -19.66 -9.50 -9.34
N GLN A 165 -18.81 -10.40 -8.86
CA GLN A 165 -18.91 -10.93 -7.51
C GLN A 165 -18.44 -9.88 -6.50
N ARG A 166 -19.25 -9.66 -5.47
CA ARG A 166 -19.07 -8.62 -4.46
C ARG A 166 -18.03 -9.03 -3.41
N HIS A 167 -16.79 -8.69 -3.70
CA HIS A 167 -15.67 -8.77 -2.77
C HIS A 167 -14.93 -7.44 -2.74
N ASN A 168 -14.52 -7.01 -1.56
CA ASN A 168 -13.85 -5.73 -1.32
C ASN A 168 -12.35 -5.91 -1.06
N TYR A 169 -11.75 -6.98 -1.58
CA TYR A 169 -10.34 -7.29 -1.40
C TYR A 169 -9.67 -7.73 -2.70
N VAL A 170 -8.34 -7.67 -2.70
CA VAL A 170 -7.49 -8.41 -3.65
C VAL A 170 -6.39 -9.13 -2.90
N GLN A 171 -6.12 -10.38 -3.28
CA GLN A 171 -5.04 -11.20 -2.76
C GLN A 171 -3.87 -11.21 -3.74
N ILE A 172 -2.67 -11.13 -3.19
CA ILE A 172 -1.40 -11.25 -3.88
C ILE A 172 -0.72 -12.50 -3.34
N ASN A 173 -0.42 -13.46 -4.22
CA ASN A 173 0.26 -14.69 -3.84
C ASN A 173 1.71 -14.41 -3.43
N ALA A 174 2.22 -15.12 -2.43
CA ALA A 174 3.61 -15.11 -2.03
C ALA A 174 4.59 -15.25 -3.21
N SER A 175 4.31 -16.16 -4.16
CA SER A 175 5.17 -16.43 -5.31
C SER A 175 5.26 -15.27 -6.31
N HIS A 176 4.34 -14.29 -6.23
CA HIS A 176 4.36 -13.11 -7.10
C HIS A 176 5.14 -11.93 -6.50
N VAL A 177 5.51 -12.01 -5.22
CA VAL A 177 6.29 -10.98 -4.53
C VAL A 177 7.73 -11.46 -4.37
N GLY A 178 8.53 -11.17 -5.39
CA GLY A 178 9.96 -11.46 -5.41
C GLY A 178 10.78 -10.48 -4.56
N GLY A 179 12.09 -10.67 -4.58
CA GLY A 179 13.03 -9.90 -3.75
C GLY A 179 13.24 -10.51 -2.37
N ASN A 180 14.08 -9.85 -1.58
CA ASN A 180 14.31 -10.19 -0.17
C ASN A 180 14.13 -8.98 0.76
N LEU A 181 13.78 -7.82 0.21
CA LEU A 181 13.46 -6.61 0.97
C LEU A 181 12.03 -6.13 0.72
N PRO A 182 11.38 -5.50 1.73
CA PRO A 182 10.09 -4.86 1.54
C PRO A 182 10.09 -3.83 0.40
N ALA A 183 9.11 -3.89 -0.49
CA ALA A 183 9.03 -3.05 -1.68
C ALA A 183 7.72 -2.23 -1.71
N PRO A 184 7.80 -0.90 -1.95
CA PRO A 184 6.62 -0.07 -2.12
C PRO A 184 5.91 -0.42 -3.43
N VAL A 185 4.65 0.00 -3.51
CA VAL A 185 3.79 -0.26 -4.66
C VAL A 185 3.32 1.01 -5.32
N ARG A 186 2.94 0.90 -6.58
CA ARG A 186 2.05 1.85 -7.23
C ARG A 186 0.68 1.21 -7.36
N VAL A 187 -0.31 1.79 -6.69
CA VAL A 187 -1.71 1.37 -6.79
C VAL A 187 -2.39 2.25 -7.81
N TRP A 188 -3.06 1.63 -8.77
CA TRP A 188 -3.91 2.31 -9.75
C TRP A 188 -5.34 1.83 -9.55
N LEU A 189 -6.27 2.77 -9.51
CA LEU A 189 -7.70 2.51 -9.39
C LEU A 189 -8.46 3.27 -10.48
N GLN A 190 -9.56 2.69 -10.95
CA GLN A 190 -10.56 3.41 -11.75
C GLN A 190 -11.94 3.27 -11.13
N ASN A 191 -12.67 4.38 -11.01
CA ASN A 191 -14.06 4.35 -10.59
C ASN A 191 -14.96 3.85 -11.73
N LEU A 192 -15.62 2.71 -11.53
CA LEU A 192 -16.55 2.10 -12.48
C LEU A 192 -18.02 2.33 -12.12
N TYR A 193 -18.30 3.04 -11.02
CA TYR A 193 -19.65 3.29 -10.56
C TYR A 193 -20.15 4.65 -11.04
N ASP A 194 -21.25 4.62 -11.79
CA ASP A 194 -21.89 5.83 -12.30
C ASP A 194 -22.82 6.42 -11.24
N SER A 195 -22.30 7.39 -10.50
CA SER A 195 -23.05 8.11 -9.48
C SER A 195 -22.63 9.57 -9.43
N ALA A 196 -23.61 10.45 -9.19
CA ALA A 196 -23.37 11.84 -8.88
C ALA A 196 -22.59 12.00 -7.57
N SER A 197 -22.78 11.07 -6.63
CA SER A 197 -21.97 11.01 -5.41
C SER A 197 -20.62 10.35 -5.73
N ARG A 198 -19.61 11.20 -5.90
CA ARG A 198 -18.25 10.78 -6.26
C ARG A 198 -17.60 10.03 -5.11
N ILE A 199 -16.63 9.17 -5.41
CA ILE A 199 -15.84 8.53 -4.36
C ILE A 199 -15.09 9.64 -3.62
N ASN A 200 -15.33 9.76 -2.32
CA ASN A 200 -14.70 10.74 -1.46
C ASN A 200 -13.60 10.07 -0.64
N ASN A 201 -13.94 9.24 0.35
CA ASN A 201 -12.92 8.55 1.12
C ASN A 201 -12.65 7.15 0.53
N LEU A 202 -11.37 6.80 0.42
CA LEU A 202 -10.91 5.46 0.08
C LEU A 202 -10.04 4.95 1.23
N TYR A 203 -10.52 3.93 1.92
CA TYR A 203 -9.81 3.26 2.99
C TYR A 203 -9.13 2.03 2.42
N LEU A 204 -7.83 1.91 2.69
CA LEU A 204 -7.02 0.79 2.25
C LEU A 204 -6.26 0.23 3.45
N SER A 205 -6.32 -1.07 3.67
CA SER A 205 -5.47 -1.76 4.63
C SER A 205 -4.85 -3.01 4.03
N GLN A 206 -3.70 -3.40 4.57
CA GLN A 206 -2.94 -4.55 4.09
C GLN A 206 -2.77 -5.57 5.22
N ASN A 207 -3.20 -6.79 4.94
CA ASN A 207 -3.00 -7.93 5.79
C ASN A 207 -1.81 -8.77 5.29
N VAL A 208 -0.80 -8.94 6.14
CA VAL A 208 0.41 -9.72 5.85
C VAL A 208 0.72 -10.74 6.93
N PHE A 209 0.63 -10.32 8.20
CA PHE A 209 1.18 -11.06 9.34
C PHE A 209 0.14 -11.79 10.19
N SER A 210 -1.13 -11.76 9.78
CA SER A 210 -2.16 -12.69 10.27
C SER A 210 -2.26 -13.88 9.29
N ASN A 211 -3.45 -14.44 9.04
CA ASN A 211 -3.69 -15.37 7.94
C ASN A 211 -4.51 -14.68 6.81
N PRO A 212 -3.87 -13.99 5.85
CA PRO A 212 -4.60 -13.19 4.86
C PRO A 212 -5.55 -14.00 3.99
N SER A 213 -5.27 -15.28 3.74
CA SER A 213 -6.10 -16.14 2.89
C SER A 213 -7.44 -16.50 3.55
N SER A 214 -7.45 -16.63 4.88
CA SER A 214 -8.58 -17.20 5.64
C SER A 214 -9.17 -16.26 6.70
N PHE A 215 -8.53 -15.13 7.00
CA PHE A 215 -9.07 -14.15 7.94
C PHE A 215 -10.32 -13.47 7.35
N SER A 216 -11.43 -13.55 8.10
CA SER A 216 -12.68 -12.86 7.76
C SER A 216 -12.61 -11.43 8.28
N HIS A 217 -12.36 -10.49 7.38
CA HIS A 217 -12.20 -9.07 7.71
C HIS A 217 -13.53 -8.30 7.77
N VAL A 218 -14.65 -8.93 7.42
CA VAL A 218 -16.00 -8.36 7.55
C VAL A 218 -16.84 -9.27 8.45
N ILE A 219 -17.60 -8.65 9.35
CA ILE A 219 -18.64 -9.28 10.17
C ILE A 219 -19.96 -8.60 9.80
N GLU A 220 -20.87 -9.34 9.18
CA GLU A 220 -22.16 -8.79 8.76
C GLU A 220 -23.00 -8.37 9.98
N GLY A 221 -23.77 -7.30 9.85
CA GLY A 221 -24.54 -6.71 10.94
C GLY A 221 -25.58 -7.69 11.48
N GLU A 222 -26.27 -8.39 10.58
CA GLU A 222 -27.29 -9.40 10.89
C GLU A 222 -26.74 -10.65 11.57
N SER A 223 -25.41 -10.85 11.57
CA SER A 223 -24.74 -11.93 12.28
C SER A 223 -24.59 -11.68 13.79
N ALA A 224 -25.09 -10.55 14.30
CA ALA A 224 -25.12 -10.24 15.72
C ALA A 224 -25.81 -11.37 16.51
N ALA A 225 -25.04 -12.01 17.41
CA ALA A 225 -25.51 -13.06 18.30
C ALA A 225 -26.51 -12.52 19.34
N TRP A 226 -26.46 -11.22 19.65
CA TRP A 226 -27.38 -10.56 20.57
C TRP A 226 -27.52 -9.07 20.26
N GLY A 227 -28.70 -8.51 20.60
CA GLY A 227 -29.00 -7.08 20.53
C GLY A 227 -29.59 -6.67 19.17
N GLY A 228 -30.68 -5.90 19.17
CA GLY A 228 -31.36 -5.45 17.94
C GLY A 228 -32.14 -6.52 17.18
N SER A 229 -32.56 -6.20 15.96
CA SER A 229 -33.30 -7.08 15.05
C SER A 229 -32.86 -6.89 13.60
N ASN A 230 -32.97 -7.94 12.77
CA ASN A 230 -32.60 -7.88 11.36
C ASN A 230 -33.69 -7.16 10.56
N VAL A 231 -33.27 -6.27 9.67
CA VAL A 231 -34.17 -5.55 8.75
C VAL A 231 -33.67 -5.75 7.33
N ALA A 232 -34.54 -6.26 6.45
CA ALA A 232 -34.20 -6.46 5.04
C ALA A 232 -33.98 -5.12 4.34
N SER A 233 -32.92 -5.03 3.54
CA SER A 233 -32.64 -3.87 2.69
C SER A 233 -31.76 -4.28 1.51
N SER A 234 -32.19 -3.94 0.29
CA SER A 234 -31.40 -4.21 -0.93
C SER A 234 -30.11 -3.41 -1.00
N GLY A 235 -30.00 -2.33 -0.22
CA GLY A 235 -28.80 -1.50 -0.11
C GLY A 235 -27.84 -1.92 1.01
N ALA A 236 -28.16 -2.98 1.77
CA ALA A 236 -27.31 -3.53 2.82
C ALA A 236 -26.47 -4.71 2.29
N SER A 237 -25.26 -4.85 2.82
CA SER A 237 -24.43 -6.04 2.64
C SER A 237 -25.21 -7.27 3.11
N GLY A 238 -25.15 -8.38 2.36
CA GLY A 238 -25.92 -9.59 2.71
C GLY A 238 -27.45 -9.45 2.62
N GLY A 239 -27.97 -8.28 2.22
CA GLY A 239 -29.40 -8.00 2.08
C GLY A 239 -30.12 -7.63 3.38
N TYR A 240 -29.41 -7.53 4.50
CA TYR A 240 -29.96 -7.18 5.81
C TYR A 240 -29.02 -6.26 6.56
N TYR A 241 -29.58 -5.45 7.47
CA TYR A 241 -28.79 -4.75 8.48
C TYR A 241 -29.37 -5.03 9.87
N ARG A 242 -28.58 -4.75 10.90
CA ARG A 242 -29.02 -4.87 12.29
C ARG A 242 -29.51 -3.54 12.83
N ASN A 243 -30.80 -3.45 13.11
CA ASN A 243 -31.39 -2.30 13.78
C ASN A 243 -31.35 -2.50 15.31
N ILE A 244 -30.57 -1.69 16.00
CA ILE A 244 -30.32 -1.77 17.44
C ILE A 244 -30.93 -0.54 18.10
N THR A 245 -31.68 -0.72 19.18
CA THR A 245 -32.22 0.37 19.99
C THR A 245 -31.93 0.12 21.46
N TRP A 246 -31.69 1.19 22.22
CA TRP A 246 -31.49 1.12 23.67
C TRP A 246 -32.07 2.36 24.34
N SER A 247 -32.31 2.25 25.65
CA SER A 247 -32.86 3.33 26.48
C SER A 247 -31.93 3.69 27.63
N GLY A 248 -32.22 4.80 28.29
CA GLY A 248 -31.45 5.30 29.43
C GLY A 248 -30.29 6.21 29.03
N ASN A 249 -29.62 6.78 30.04
CA ASN A 249 -28.56 7.77 29.85
C ASN A 249 -27.14 7.19 29.96
N ASN A 250 -27.03 6.03 30.58
CA ASN A 250 -25.75 5.39 30.89
C ASN A 250 -25.29 4.54 29.70
N GLN A 251 -23.98 4.29 29.66
CA GLN A 251 -23.43 3.33 28.71
C GLN A 251 -23.97 1.93 29.01
N THR A 252 -24.39 1.22 27.96
CA THR A 252 -24.88 -0.16 28.06
C THR A 252 -24.37 -0.97 26.88
N ILE A 253 -24.30 -2.30 27.04
CA ILE A 253 -24.09 -3.20 25.90
C ILE A 253 -25.31 -3.12 24.96
N ILE A 254 -25.05 -2.98 23.67
CA ILE A 254 -26.08 -2.79 22.64
C ILE A 254 -26.09 -3.91 21.58
N ALA A 255 -24.94 -4.54 21.33
CA ALA A 255 -24.84 -5.67 20.42
C ALA A 255 -23.63 -6.55 20.76
N ARG A 256 -23.69 -7.81 20.32
CA ARG A 256 -22.58 -8.77 20.41
C ARG A 256 -22.45 -9.56 19.13
N TYR A 257 -21.21 -9.69 18.67
CA TYR A 257 -20.84 -10.47 17.50
C TYR A 257 -19.89 -11.58 17.94
N SER A 258 -20.19 -12.82 17.58
CA SER A 258 -19.29 -13.93 17.88
C SER A 258 -18.01 -13.80 17.05
N LEU A 259 -16.87 -13.87 17.72
CA LEU A 259 -15.56 -14.07 17.12
C LEU A 259 -15.22 -15.57 17.27
N PRO A 260 -15.56 -16.41 16.28
CA PRO A 260 -15.32 -17.84 16.37
C PRO A 260 -13.82 -18.15 16.40
N SER A 261 -13.48 -19.36 16.87
CA SER A 261 -12.09 -19.86 16.94
C SER A 261 -11.30 -19.65 15.65
N SER A 262 -11.95 -19.78 14.48
CA SER A 262 -11.32 -19.54 13.18
C SER A 262 -10.90 -18.08 12.98
N VAL A 263 -11.71 -17.09 13.37
CA VAL A 263 -11.39 -15.67 13.23
C VAL A 263 -10.29 -15.26 14.20
N ILE A 264 -10.39 -15.70 15.45
CA ILE A 264 -9.37 -15.36 16.46
C ILE A 264 -8.02 -15.99 16.12
N SER A 265 -7.96 -17.26 15.75
CA SER A 265 -6.71 -17.92 15.35
C SER A 265 -6.13 -17.30 14.06
N ASN A 266 -6.97 -16.98 13.07
CA ASN A 266 -6.53 -16.34 11.84
C ASN A 266 -6.10 -14.88 12.03
N GLY A 267 -6.47 -14.23 13.14
CA GLY A 267 -6.03 -12.88 13.48
C GLY A 267 -4.55 -12.79 13.86
N GLY A 268 -3.93 -13.89 14.29
CA GLY A 268 -2.48 -13.99 14.51
C GLY A 268 -1.89 -13.01 15.53
N GLY A 269 -2.71 -12.54 16.47
CA GLY A 269 -2.31 -11.60 17.53
C GLY A 269 -2.16 -10.17 17.05
N ARG A 270 -2.70 -9.83 15.88
CA ARG A 270 -2.56 -8.50 15.26
C ARG A 270 -3.62 -7.54 15.77
N TYR A 271 -3.29 -6.26 15.70
CA TYR A 271 -4.23 -5.18 16.00
C TYR A 271 -5.07 -4.85 14.76
N PHE A 272 -6.37 -4.73 14.97
CA PHE A 272 -7.33 -4.37 13.93
C PHE A 272 -8.09 -3.12 14.36
N LYS A 273 -8.09 -2.12 13.48
CA LYS A 273 -9.05 -1.01 13.53
C LYS A 273 -10.42 -1.56 13.17
N ILE A 274 -11.37 -1.39 14.07
CA ILE A 274 -12.75 -1.83 13.90
C ILE A 274 -13.54 -0.64 13.39
N TYR A 275 -14.09 -0.78 12.20
CA TYR A 275 -15.01 0.21 11.63
C TYR A 275 -16.44 -0.31 11.66
N ALA A 276 -17.40 0.54 12.02
CA ALA A 276 -18.81 0.26 11.83
C ALA A 276 -19.31 0.97 10.58
N ALA A 277 -19.92 0.21 9.66
CA ALA A 277 -20.71 0.74 8.56
C ALA A 277 -22.17 0.89 9.00
N LEU A 278 -22.69 2.11 8.92
CA LEU A 278 -24.04 2.45 9.31
C LEU A 278 -24.93 2.67 8.09
N MET A 279 -26.17 2.18 8.16
CA MET A 279 -27.20 2.45 7.15
C MET A 279 -27.66 3.91 7.16
N ASN A 280 -27.57 4.57 8.31
CA ASN A 280 -27.98 5.96 8.49
C ASN A 280 -26.96 6.69 9.37
N SER A 281 -26.74 7.97 9.11
CA SER A 281 -25.93 8.80 10.01
C SER A 281 -26.68 9.03 11.33
N VAL A 282 -25.92 9.14 12.41
CA VAL A 282 -26.47 9.43 13.74
C VAL A 282 -25.75 10.63 14.36
N SER A 283 -26.33 11.18 15.41
CA SER A 283 -25.77 12.31 16.16
C SER A 283 -25.85 12.06 17.66
N SER A 284 -24.95 12.71 18.41
CA SER A 284 -24.89 12.66 19.88
C SER A 284 -24.86 11.23 20.44
N THR A 285 -24.24 10.31 19.71
CA THR A 285 -24.17 8.89 20.05
C THR A 285 -22.73 8.51 20.30
N TYR A 286 -22.46 7.97 21.48
CA TYR A 286 -21.17 7.43 21.83
C TYR A 286 -21.17 5.92 21.64
N ILE A 287 -20.06 5.38 21.13
CA ILE A 287 -19.87 3.95 20.91
C ILE A 287 -18.49 3.51 21.40
N GLN A 288 -18.40 2.28 21.88
CA GLN A 288 -17.15 1.66 22.31
C GLN A 288 -17.14 0.18 21.92
N ALA A 289 -16.05 -0.28 21.33
CA ALA A 289 -15.81 -1.69 21.07
C ALA A 289 -15.05 -2.36 22.22
N ARG A 290 -15.48 -3.55 22.62
CA ARG A 290 -14.83 -4.40 23.63
C ARG A 290 -14.73 -5.84 23.17
N ILE A 291 -13.67 -6.55 23.56
CA ILE A 291 -13.62 -8.01 23.50
C ILE A 291 -14.01 -8.57 24.86
N THR A 292 -14.98 -9.48 24.88
CA THR A 292 -15.54 -10.05 26.11
C THR A 292 -15.52 -11.58 26.12
N PHE A 293 -15.43 -12.16 27.32
CA PHE A 293 -15.37 -13.60 27.58
C PHE A 293 -16.36 -14.02 28.69
N PRO A 294 -16.88 -15.26 28.65
CA PRO A 294 -16.87 -16.18 27.50
C PRO A 294 -17.80 -15.68 26.37
N SER A 295 -17.60 -16.17 25.14
CA SER A 295 -18.56 -15.93 24.06
C SER A 295 -19.97 -16.36 24.49
N GLY A 296 -20.98 -15.56 24.15
CA GLY A 296 -22.37 -15.82 24.53
C GLY A 296 -22.77 -15.27 25.90
N TYR A 297 -21.82 -15.01 26.82
CA TYR A 297 -22.09 -14.40 28.12
C TYR A 297 -20.93 -13.44 28.50
N PRO A 298 -21.05 -12.12 28.23
CA PRO A 298 -19.94 -11.16 28.35
C PRO A 298 -19.66 -10.79 29.82
N ILE A 299 -19.13 -11.75 30.60
CA ILE A 299 -18.92 -11.60 32.04
C ILE A 299 -17.60 -10.85 32.32
N THR A 300 -16.58 -11.11 31.50
CA THR A 300 -15.24 -10.52 31.64
C THR A 300 -14.92 -9.66 30.43
N ILE A 301 -14.52 -8.41 30.65
CA ILE A 301 -13.92 -7.56 29.61
C ILE A 301 -12.44 -7.93 29.54
N ILE A 302 -12.02 -8.38 28.36
CA ILE A 302 -10.63 -8.78 28.09
C ILE A 302 -9.84 -7.60 27.56
N GLN A 303 -10.45 -6.86 26.64
CA GLN A 303 -9.86 -5.69 26.02
C GLN A 303 -10.98 -4.69 25.71
N GLU A 304 -10.65 -3.42 25.83
CA GLU A 304 -11.50 -2.32 25.40
C GLU A 304 -10.64 -1.19 24.83
N ASP A 305 -11.23 -0.37 23.97
CA ASP A 305 -10.64 0.89 23.51
C ASP A 305 -11.47 2.07 24.01
N GLN A 306 -11.05 3.31 23.79
CA GLN A 306 -11.77 4.51 24.19
C GLN A 306 -13.19 4.58 23.62
N GLU A 307 -14.12 5.12 24.42
CA GLU A 307 -15.45 5.48 23.93
C GLU A 307 -15.35 6.71 23.02
N ILE A 308 -15.95 6.64 21.83
CA ILE A 308 -15.89 7.69 20.82
C ILE A 308 -17.27 8.27 20.53
N LEU A 309 -17.33 9.60 20.34
CA LEU A 309 -18.51 10.27 19.81
C LEU A 309 -18.58 10.06 18.29
N ILE A 310 -19.67 9.51 17.80
CA ILE A 310 -19.92 9.38 16.36
C ILE A 310 -20.04 10.78 15.74
N PRO A 311 -19.19 11.15 14.77
CA PRO A 311 -19.32 12.41 14.05
C PRO A 311 -20.63 12.48 13.25
N THR A 312 -21.31 13.61 13.33
CA THR A 312 -22.55 13.82 12.56
C THR A 312 -22.28 13.73 11.07
N GLY A 313 -23.09 12.96 10.35
CA GLY A 313 -23.02 12.82 8.89
C GLY A 313 -22.10 11.70 8.39
N GLU A 314 -21.23 11.15 9.26
CA GLU A 314 -20.39 10.01 8.90
C GLU A 314 -21.16 8.69 9.07
N ARG A 315 -20.88 7.73 8.19
CA ARG A 315 -21.48 6.39 8.21
C ARG A 315 -20.47 5.27 8.28
N PHE A 316 -19.18 5.53 8.03
CA PHE A 316 -18.10 4.56 8.22
C PHE A 316 -17.17 5.09 9.29
N ILE A 317 -17.27 4.54 10.50
CA ILE A 317 -16.68 5.15 11.70
C ILE A 317 -15.75 4.16 12.36
N GLU A 318 -14.53 4.57 12.69
CA GLU A 318 -13.62 3.79 13.53
C GLU A 318 -14.15 3.78 14.97
N ILE A 319 -14.50 2.60 15.49
CA ILE A 319 -15.10 2.41 16.82
C ILE A 319 -14.14 1.79 17.85
N GLY A 320 -12.88 1.62 17.46
CA GLY A 320 -11.78 1.17 18.32
C GLY A 320 -10.71 0.38 17.56
N THR A 321 -9.58 0.14 18.20
CA THR A 321 -8.49 -0.72 17.72
C THR A 321 -8.23 -1.81 18.77
N LEU A 322 -8.51 -3.07 18.42
CA LEU A 322 -8.41 -4.21 19.34
C LEU A 322 -7.48 -5.30 18.78
N GLN A 323 -6.90 -6.11 19.66
CA GLN A 323 -6.00 -7.20 19.29
C GLN A 323 -6.78 -8.50 19.11
N ILE A 324 -6.51 -9.24 18.03
CA ILE A 324 -7.21 -10.50 17.71
C ILE A 324 -6.17 -11.60 17.40
N PRO A 325 -6.05 -12.67 18.23
CA PRO A 325 -6.62 -12.80 19.57
C PRO A 325 -5.90 -11.87 20.56
N PRO A 326 -6.54 -11.53 21.70
CA PRO A 326 -5.94 -10.70 22.75
C PRO A 326 -4.91 -11.44 23.62
N TRP A 327 -4.77 -12.77 23.47
CA TRP A 327 -3.87 -13.61 24.24
C TRP A 327 -3.42 -14.82 23.44
N LEU A 328 -2.48 -15.59 24.00
CA LEU A 328 -2.01 -16.88 23.48
C LEU A 328 -1.72 -16.82 21.98
N ILE A 329 -0.93 -15.81 21.60
CA ILE A 329 -0.49 -15.60 20.21
C ILE A 329 0.21 -16.88 19.73
N ASP A 330 -0.06 -17.27 18.49
CA ASP A 330 0.46 -18.47 17.83
C ASP A 330 0.06 -19.82 18.46
N GLN A 331 -1.01 -19.86 19.27
CA GLN A 331 -1.61 -21.11 19.75
C GLN A 331 -2.82 -21.54 18.90
N SER A 332 -3.08 -22.85 18.84
CA SER A 332 -4.28 -23.42 18.21
C SER A 332 -5.43 -23.54 19.23
N ASP A 333 -6.63 -23.85 18.73
CA ASP A 333 -7.80 -24.23 19.54
C ASP A 333 -8.23 -23.19 20.58
N LEU A 334 -8.06 -21.91 20.23
CA LEU A 334 -8.48 -20.79 21.07
C LEU A 334 -9.99 -20.80 21.29
N TYR A 335 -10.41 -20.53 22.52
CA TYR A 335 -11.82 -20.45 22.88
C TYR A 335 -12.47 -19.20 22.25
N PRO A 336 -13.70 -19.29 21.68
CA PRO A 336 -14.37 -18.16 21.05
C PRO A 336 -14.57 -16.96 21.98
N LEU A 337 -14.57 -15.76 21.40
CA LEU A 337 -14.80 -14.50 22.09
C LEU A 337 -16.00 -13.77 21.50
N ASP A 338 -16.50 -12.73 22.17
CA ASP A 338 -17.47 -11.81 21.57
C ASP A 338 -16.80 -10.44 21.35
N LEU A 339 -17.00 -9.87 20.16
CA LEU A 339 -16.88 -8.43 19.94
C LEU A 339 -18.19 -7.78 20.40
N SER A 340 -18.12 -7.11 21.55
CA SER A 340 -19.26 -6.44 22.18
C SER A 340 -19.23 -4.94 21.90
N LEU A 341 -20.36 -4.41 21.48
CA LEU A 341 -20.54 -2.97 21.28
C LEU A 341 -21.30 -2.38 22.46
N TYR A 342 -20.78 -1.26 22.96
CA TYR A 342 -21.41 -0.47 24.01
C TYR A 342 -21.85 0.87 23.44
N GLY A 343 -23.07 1.28 23.76
CA GLY A 343 -23.67 2.54 23.29
C GLY A 343 -24.06 3.43 24.44
N ARG A 344 -23.88 4.74 24.28
CA ARG A 344 -24.35 5.76 25.22
C ARG A 344 -24.92 6.96 24.48
N LYS A 345 -26.13 7.35 24.85
CA LYS A 345 -26.82 8.55 24.36
C LYS A 345 -27.85 8.97 25.38
N SER A 346 -27.93 10.28 25.68
CA SER A 346 -28.95 10.79 26.60
C SER A 346 -30.35 10.45 26.10
N GLY A 347 -31.17 9.81 26.93
CA GLY A 347 -32.51 9.35 26.61
C GLY A 347 -32.59 8.05 25.80
N GLY A 348 -31.46 7.41 25.47
CA GLY A 348 -31.40 6.25 24.59
C GLY A 348 -31.06 6.60 23.14
N GLY A 349 -30.86 5.57 22.32
CA GLY A 349 -30.42 5.73 20.94
C GLY A 349 -30.79 4.56 20.03
N ALA A 350 -30.49 4.75 18.75
CA ALA A 350 -30.66 3.74 17.72
C ALA A 350 -29.44 3.73 16.80
N LEU A 351 -29.03 2.54 16.36
CA LEU A 351 -27.99 2.32 15.35
C LEU A 351 -28.47 1.27 14.36
N ALA A 352 -28.21 1.53 13.08
CA ALA A 352 -28.49 0.58 12.00
C ALA A 352 -27.14 0.14 11.41
N ILE A 353 -26.60 -0.96 11.91
CA ILE A 353 -25.27 -1.47 11.51
C ILE A 353 -25.45 -2.41 10.32
N ASP A 354 -24.82 -2.06 9.19
CA ASP A 354 -24.74 -2.89 8.00
C ASP A 354 -23.69 -4.00 8.19
N PHE A 355 -22.45 -3.61 8.50
CA PHE A 355 -21.37 -4.53 8.82
C PHE A 355 -20.32 -3.88 9.72
N LEU A 356 -19.49 -4.72 10.36
CA LEU A 356 -18.25 -4.32 11.00
C LEU A 356 -17.06 -4.74 10.14
N TYR A 357 -16.07 -3.86 10.03
CA TYR A 357 -14.87 -4.07 9.23
C TYR A 357 -13.65 -4.14 10.14
N LEU A 358 -12.88 -5.21 10.04
CA LEU A 358 -11.64 -5.44 10.79
C LEU A 358 -10.45 -5.12 9.88
N MET A 359 -9.97 -3.88 9.94
CA MET A 359 -8.83 -3.42 9.13
C MET A 359 -7.52 -3.59 9.90
N PRO A 360 -6.52 -4.34 9.40
CA PRO A 360 -5.21 -4.42 10.04
C PRO A 360 -4.61 -3.03 10.31
N ALA A 361 -4.23 -2.77 11.56
CA ALA A 361 -3.74 -1.46 11.99
C ALA A 361 -2.29 -1.18 11.55
N GLU A 362 -1.49 -2.23 11.29
CA GLU A 362 -0.06 -2.13 10.98
C GLU A 362 0.25 -1.48 9.62
N SER A 363 -0.72 -1.58 8.69
CA SER A 363 -0.66 -1.02 7.34
C SER A 363 -2.05 -0.56 6.94
N PHE A 364 -2.38 0.69 7.28
CA PHE A 364 -3.64 1.35 6.96
C PHE A 364 -3.36 2.73 6.37
N VAL A 365 -4.11 3.09 5.33
CA VAL A 365 -4.09 4.42 4.71
C VAL A 365 -5.50 4.83 4.29
N LEU A 366 -5.84 6.08 4.60
CA LEU A 366 -7.01 6.78 4.10
C LEU A 366 -6.56 7.73 3.00
N TRP A 367 -7.14 7.57 1.81
CA TRP A 367 -7.04 8.54 0.73
C TRP A 367 -8.27 9.42 0.72
N LYS A 368 -8.06 10.72 0.95
CA LYS A 368 -9.13 11.71 1.06
C LYS A 368 -8.85 12.92 0.15
N PRO A 369 -9.81 13.33 -0.69
CA PRO A 369 -9.64 14.42 -1.62
C PRO A 369 -9.71 15.77 -0.92
N ARG A 370 -9.00 16.74 -1.49
CA ARG A 370 -9.27 18.17 -1.35
C ARG A 370 -10.25 18.56 -2.45
N GLY A 371 -11.55 18.46 -2.16
CA GLY A 371 -12.62 18.86 -3.09
C GLY A 371 -13.54 17.71 -3.47
N TYR A 372 -13.92 17.66 -4.75
CA TYR A 372 -15.10 16.94 -5.23
C TYR A 372 -14.97 15.41 -5.36
N GLY A 373 -13.85 14.78 -4.96
CA GLY A 373 -13.69 13.32 -5.08
C GLY A 373 -13.55 12.78 -6.51
N LEU A 374 -13.46 11.46 -6.64
CA LEU A 374 -13.19 10.73 -7.89
C LEU A 374 -14.50 10.40 -8.64
N ALA A 375 -14.65 10.96 -9.85
CA ALA A 375 -15.84 10.79 -10.68
C ALA A 375 -15.86 9.45 -11.43
N HIS A 376 -17.02 9.08 -11.97
CA HIS A 376 -17.14 7.90 -12.84
C HIS A 376 -16.13 7.96 -14.00
N THR A 377 -15.52 6.82 -14.33
CA THR A 377 -14.48 6.61 -15.36
C THR A 377 -13.10 7.22 -15.06
N THR A 378 -12.99 8.10 -14.05
CA THR A 378 -11.71 8.72 -13.66
C THR A 378 -10.86 7.78 -12.82
N GLN A 379 -9.55 8.03 -12.83
CA GLN A 379 -8.55 7.12 -12.31
C GLN A 379 -7.71 7.78 -11.24
N LEU A 380 -7.44 7.08 -10.14
CA LEU A 380 -6.51 7.51 -9.10
C LEU A 380 -5.27 6.62 -9.14
N THR A 381 -4.11 7.25 -9.28
CA THR A 381 -2.81 6.58 -9.08
C THR A 381 -2.18 7.09 -7.81
N VAL A 382 -1.78 6.16 -6.95
CA VAL A 382 -0.98 6.39 -5.76
C VAL A 382 0.32 5.60 -5.90
N ASP A 383 1.41 6.30 -6.16
CA ASP A 383 2.74 5.76 -6.41
C ASP A 383 3.62 5.94 -5.17
N TYR A 384 3.79 4.87 -4.39
CA TYR A 384 4.71 4.87 -3.24
C TYR A 384 6.17 4.63 -3.66
N ILE A 385 6.44 4.28 -4.91
CA ILE A 385 7.80 4.12 -5.46
C ILE A 385 8.40 5.50 -5.70
N GLU A 386 7.64 6.39 -6.33
CA GLU A 386 8.05 7.76 -6.66
C GLU A 386 7.50 8.82 -5.68
N ASN A 387 6.69 8.40 -4.70
CA ASN A 387 6.04 9.26 -3.71
C ASN A 387 5.16 10.35 -4.35
N GLN A 388 4.31 9.93 -5.30
CA GLN A 388 3.40 10.82 -6.04
C GLN A 388 1.97 10.27 -6.01
N SER A 389 0.99 11.16 -5.99
CA SER A 389 -0.42 10.79 -6.23
C SER A 389 -1.04 11.75 -7.22
N TYR A 390 -1.85 11.21 -8.12
CA TYR A 390 -2.55 12.00 -9.11
C TYR A 390 -3.81 11.30 -9.60
N VAL A 391 -4.74 12.11 -10.06
CA VAL A 391 -5.97 11.71 -10.72
C VAL A 391 -5.90 12.06 -12.19
N GLU A 392 -6.37 11.15 -13.04
CA GLU A 392 -6.46 11.31 -14.50
C GLU A 392 -7.89 11.02 -14.98
N GLY A 393 -8.18 11.43 -16.21
CA GLY A 393 -9.47 11.16 -16.87
C GLY A 393 -10.49 12.29 -16.81
N TYR A 394 -10.21 13.41 -16.13
CA TYR A 394 -11.05 14.62 -16.22
C TYR A 394 -10.87 15.38 -17.55
N SER A 395 -9.68 15.29 -18.13
CA SER A 395 -9.37 15.77 -19.47
C SER A 395 -8.31 14.86 -20.09
N PRO A 396 -8.24 14.76 -21.43
CA PRO A 396 -7.19 14.00 -22.10
C PRO A 396 -5.80 14.47 -21.67
N GLY A 397 -4.98 13.57 -21.12
CA GLY A 397 -3.61 13.85 -20.67
C GLY A 397 -3.49 14.73 -19.41
N GLY A 398 -4.61 15.18 -18.82
CA GLY A 398 -4.59 16.02 -17.62
C GLY A 398 -4.39 15.20 -16.35
N LYS A 399 -3.38 15.57 -15.55
CA LYS A 399 -3.15 15.03 -14.20
C LYS A 399 -3.43 16.10 -13.15
N SER A 400 -4.10 15.72 -12.07
CA SER A 400 -4.36 16.61 -10.93
C SER A 400 -4.13 15.89 -9.61
N SER A 401 -3.41 16.50 -8.68
CA SER A 401 -3.22 15.94 -7.34
C SER A 401 -4.29 16.50 -6.40
N ILE A 402 -5.38 15.74 -6.22
CA ILE A 402 -6.46 16.13 -5.30
C ILE A 402 -6.53 15.22 -4.07
N TYR A 403 -5.98 14.01 -4.11
CA TYR A 403 -6.02 13.06 -2.99
C TYR A 403 -4.80 13.19 -2.07
N MET A 404 -5.06 13.43 -0.79
CA MET A 404 -4.07 13.33 0.26
C MET A 404 -4.13 11.95 0.93
N LEU A 405 -2.99 11.55 1.48
CA LEU A 405 -2.82 10.26 2.12
C LEU A 405 -2.65 10.48 3.63
N PHE A 406 -3.43 9.75 4.42
CA PHE A 406 -3.34 9.73 5.89
C PHE A 406 -3.07 8.30 6.35
N GLY A 407 -1.98 8.08 7.07
CA GLY A 407 -1.58 6.75 7.54
C GLY A 407 -0.28 6.30 6.89
N LYS A 408 -0.10 4.99 6.75
CA LYS A 408 1.16 4.36 6.36
C LYS A 408 1.11 3.84 4.91
N PRO A 409 2.14 4.10 4.08
CA PRO A 409 2.25 3.53 2.75
C PRO A 409 2.16 2.00 2.72
N ILE A 410 1.59 1.47 1.64
CA ILE A 410 1.53 0.02 1.41
C ILE A 410 2.90 -0.46 0.92
N THR A 411 3.41 -1.50 1.58
CA THR A 411 4.71 -2.10 1.27
C THR A 411 4.56 -3.61 1.21
N LEU A 412 4.93 -4.22 0.09
CA LEU A 412 4.88 -5.67 -0.08
C LEU A 412 6.03 -6.33 0.66
N ILE A 413 5.71 -7.39 1.38
CA ILE A 413 6.68 -8.25 2.03
C ILE A 413 6.96 -9.47 1.15
N PRO A 414 8.21 -9.72 0.73
CA PRO A 414 8.55 -10.85 -0.12
C PRO A 414 8.19 -12.20 0.50
N ASN A 415 7.91 -13.19 -0.36
CA ASN A 415 7.60 -14.58 0.02
C ASN A 415 6.44 -14.74 1.02
N ARG A 416 5.50 -13.78 1.05
CA ARG A 416 4.29 -13.86 1.87
C ARG A 416 3.05 -13.56 1.05
N THR A 417 2.00 -14.37 1.26
CA THR A 417 0.67 -14.07 0.76
C THR A 417 0.14 -12.87 1.51
N GLN A 418 -0.45 -11.92 0.79
CA GLN A 418 -0.89 -10.64 1.33
C GLN A 418 -2.23 -10.27 0.73
N ARG A 419 -3.08 -9.59 1.51
CA ARG A 419 -4.39 -9.17 1.04
C ARG A 419 -4.55 -7.66 1.28
N LEU A 420 -4.99 -6.96 0.25
CA LEU A 420 -5.38 -5.56 0.34
C LEU A 420 -6.90 -5.49 0.46
N TYR A 421 -7.37 -4.77 1.47
CA TYR A 421 -8.78 -4.55 1.77
C TYR A 421 -9.16 -3.11 1.42
N PHE A 422 -10.28 -2.94 0.73
CA PHE A 422 -10.77 -1.65 0.25
C PHE A 422 -12.14 -1.35 0.87
N GLN A 423 -12.34 -0.09 1.23
CA GLN A 423 -13.67 0.46 1.52
C GLN A 423 -13.75 1.87 0.92
N GLN A 424 -14.93 2.25 0.44
CA GLN A 424 -15.21 3.50 -0.24
C GLN A 424 -16.38 4.20 0.44
N SER A 425 -16.33 5.52 0.52
CA SER A 425 -17.50 6.34 0.84
C SER A 425 -17.75 7.37 -0.25
N GLY A 426 -19.01 7.71 -0.47
CA GLY A 426 -19.36 8.86 -1.29
C GLY A 426 -19.10 10.19 -0.59
N ASP A 427 -19.20 11.29 -1.34
CA ASP A 427 -19.16 12.67 -0.83
C ASP A 427 -20.34 13.02 0.10
N THR A 428 -21.43 12.25 0.03
CA THR A 428 -22.56 12.33 0.98
C THR A 428 -22.40 11.41 2.20
N GLY A 429 -21.26 10.70 2.30
CA GLY A 429 -21.01 9.71 3.33
C GLY A 429 -21.69 8.35 3.08
N ASP A 430 -22.32 8.14 1.92
CA ASP A 430 -22.94 6.85 1.59
C ASP A 430 -21.91 5.73 1.45
N LEU A 431 -22.38 4.51 1.71
CA LEU A 431 -21.62 3.26 1.61
C LEU A 431 -22.31 2.30 0.63
N ASP A 432 -22.75 2.81 -0.52
CA ASP A 432 -23.47 1.98 -1.50
C ASP A 432 -22.65 0.74 -1.88
N ILE A 433 -23.22 -0.43 -1.61
CA ILE A 433 -22.61 -1.74 -1.82
C ILE A 433 -22.28 -2.03 -3.29
N ASN A 434 -22.94 -1.32 -4.22
CA ASN A 434 -22.73 -1.47 -5.66
C ASN A 434 -21.58 -0.60 -6.19
N ARG A 435 -21.01 0.30 -5.36
CA ARG A 435 -19.78 1.03 -5.73
C ARG A 435 -18.69 0.04 -6.10
N LYS A 436 -18.09 0.25 -7.26
CA LYS A 436 -17.12 -0.66 -7.89
C LYS A 436 -15.92 0.11 -8.40
N ILE A 437 -14.74 -0.40 -8.10
CA ILE A 437 -13.46 0.08 -8.63
C ILE A 437 -12.75 -1.05 -9.37
N LEU A 438 -11.99 -0.69 -10.41
CA LEU A 438 -11.01 -1.57 -11.02
C LEU A 438 -9.66 -1.34 -10.36
N VAL A 439 -9.01 -2.39 -9.85
CA VAL A 439 -7.76 -2.28 -9.10
C VAL A 439 -6.60 -2.91 -9.86
N ARG A 440 -5.48 -2.20 -9.94
CA ARG A 440 -4.19 -2.69 -10.43
C ARG A 440 -3.10 -2.32 -9.43
N VAL A 441 -2.13 -3.21 -9.24
CA VAL A 441 -1.00 -2.97 -8.33
C VAL A 441 0.29 -3.29 -9.06
N PHE A 442 1.24 -2.38 -9.00
CA PHE A 442 2.54 -2.50 -9.63
C PHE A 442 3.64 -2.38 -8.58
N TYR A 443 4.77 -3.03 -8.81
CA TYR A 443 5.91 -2.92 -7.91
C TYR A 443 7.23 -3.22 -8.63
N ARG A 444 8.33 -2.95 -7.91
CA ARG A 444 9.68 -3.37 -8.27
C ARG A 444 10.23 -4.22 -7.14
N ALA A 445 10.59 -5.47 -7.43
CA ALA A 445 11.17 -6.35 -6.42
C ALA A 445 12.48 -5.75 -5.91
N ARG A 446 12.69 -5.73 -4.59
CA ARG A 446 13.90 -5.17 -3.97
C ARG A 446 14.83 -6.26 -3.44
N TYR A 447 16.12 -6.04 -3.65
CA TYR A 447 17.20 -6.96 -3.32
C TYR A 447 18.27 -6.23 -2.50
N GLY A 448 18.66 -6.80 -1.37
CA GLY A 448 19.82 -6.31 -0.62
C GLY A 448 21.13 -6.65 -1.32
N THR A 449 21.30 -7.94 -1.62
CA THR A 449 22.44 -8.51 -2.33
C THR A 449 21.98 -9.11 -3.65
N LEU A 450 22.90 -9.17 -4.63
CA LEU A 450 22.65 -9.66 -5.99
C LEU A 450 23.26 -11.02 -6.26
#